data_AF-A0A6N6T4Z2-F1
#
_entry.id   AF-A0A6N6T4Z2-F1
#
_cell.length_a   1.000
_cell.length_b   1.000
_cell.length_c   1.000
_cell.angle_alpha   90.00
_cell.angle_beta   90.00
_cell.angle_gamma   90.00
#
_symmetry.space_group_name_H-M   'P 1'
#
loop_
_entity.id
_entity.type
_entity.pdbx_description
1 polymer ?
#
loop_
_entity_poly.entity_id
_entity_poly.type
_entity_poly.pdbx_seq_one_letter_code
_entity_poly.pdbx_strand_id
1 'polypeptide(L)'
;MTTYADAIAAINNLLYTGGKGRITPEKLKEVILGLAGVLVAQETFDAMLGAADGIATLGPDAKVPSAQLPSFVDDVVEYANTGAFPATGSTGLIYVALDTNKTYRWSGSTYVEISASPGTTDALTEGATNLYFTNGRADARIAAAIGATVQAYLGYTPVNKAGDTMTGALTLSGDGANPLHAVTKQQLDAALYGLDGKESVRAASTANVDIASAPAALDGVTLAAGDRVLLKDQTAPAENGIRVFTAAGAALARAADMDAWSEVPGAFVAVEEGTANADTTWLCTANKGGTLDTSSISFTQANSPSSGVSSFNGRNGAVLPADDDYAVTQLAAIGAGTFVGNSGGAPARPVIMTVAQAKTLLNYVFADIGSKPTTLAGYGITDAGSVLLAQGTLANAATLDIVLPSGYRGFVVHLAAFRPMTDGVDLYCRFSTDGGASFDASGYNYAVQGVNDTPGALTTGSGSAAQILLSMPAANNQIGNDAAEGWYGMITLLDPANAAAWSRILFDGAYVSNYTTPQTISIRGSGQREATQNTDALRFLFSADNIADGKYALYGLL
;
A
#
# COMPACT_ATOMS: atom_id res chain seq x y z
N MET A 1 -64.59 60.98 -36.02
CA MET A 1 -63.36 61.78 -35.91
C MET A 1 -63.77 63.19 -35.52
N THR A 2 -63.45 63.61 -34.30
CA THR A 2 -63.67 64.98 -33.81
C THR A 2 -63.00 65.95 -34.79
N THR A 3 -63.75 66.90 -35.33
CA THR A 3 -63.27 67.71 -36.45
C THR A 3 -62.37 68.84 -35.97
N TYR A 4 -61.49 69.34 -36.84
CA TYR A 4 -60.58 70.46 -36.57
C TYR A 4 -61.29 71.69 -35.96
N ALA A 5 -62.57 71.89 -36.28
CA ALA A 5 -63.41 72.95 -35.73
C ALA A 5 -63.75 72.77 -34.24
N ASP A 6 -63.94 71.54 -33.78
CA ASP A 6 -64.30 71.22 -32.38
C ASP A 6 -63.12 71.49 -31.42
N ALA A 7 -61.89 71.26 -31.90
CA ALA A 7 -60.66 71.51 -31.15
C ALA A 7 -60.39 73.02 -30.93
N ILE A 8 -60.70 73.86 -31.93
CA ILE A 8 -60.54 75.32 -31.85
C ILE A 8 -61.53 75.95 -30.85
N ALA A 9 -62.76 75.43 -30.79
CA ALA A 9 -63.79 75.92 -29.86
C ALA A 9 -63.43 75.67 -28.38
N ALA A 10 -62.80 74.53 -28.08
CA ALA A 10 -62.31 74.19 -26.73
C ALA A 10 -61.14 75.09 -26.29
N ILE A 11 -60.26 75.45 -27.23
CA ILE A 11 -59.12 76.35 -26.99
C ILE A 11 -59.60 77.78 -26.68
N ASN A 12 -60.57 78.30 -27.43
CA ASN A 12 -61.09 79.65 -27.24
C ASN A 12 -61.75 79.87 -25.87
N ASN A 13 -62.44 78.85 -25.33
CA ASN A 13 -63.15 78.97 -24.05
C ASN A 13 -62.22 78.97 -22.83
N LEU A 14 -61.01 78.39 -22.96
CA LEU A 14 -59.98 78.36 -21.90
C LEU A 14 -59.16 79.65 -21.82
N LEU A 15 -59.04 80.37 -22.94
CA LEU A 15 -58.20 81.57 -23.08
C LEU A 15 -58.86 82.85 -22.53
N TYR A 16 -60.17 82.88 -22.25
CA TYR A 16 -60.90 84.13 -22.03
C TYR A 16 -61.53 84.40 -20.65
N THR A 17 -61.43 83.52 -19.66
CA THR A 17 -61.87 83.86 -18.29
C THR A 17 -60.67 84.09 -17.38
N GLY A 18 -59.89 85.12 -17.74
CA GLY A 18 -58.73 85.61 -16.99
C GLY A 18 -58.92 87.04 -16.49
N GLY A 19 -59.96 87.27 -15.68
CA GLY A 19 -59.86 88.27 -14.61
C GLY A 19 -59.25 87.59 -13.38
N LYS A 20 -57.91 87.59 -13.25
CA LYS A 20 -57.08 87.01 -12.16
C LYS A 20 -57.08 85.47 -12.05
N GLY A 21 -56.01 84.83 -12.58
CA GLY A 21 -55.64 83.43 -12.29
C GLY A 21 -54.69 82.86 -13.35
N ARG A 22 -53.38 82.94 -13.13
CA ARG A 22 -52.36 82.45 -14.07
C ARG A 22 -52.45 80.91 -14.22
N ILE A 23 -52.73 80.40 -15.43
CA ILE A 23 -52.61 78.96 -15.76
C ILE A 23 -51.18 78.54 -15.44
N THR A 24 -51.03 77.46 -14.68
CA THR A 24 -49.72 76.95 -14.31
C THR A 24 -49.00 76.44 -15.57
N PRO A 25 -47.71 76.78 -15.77
CA PRO A 25 -46.90 76.36 -16.92
C PRO A 25 -47.01 74.87 -17.26
N GLU A 26 -47.23 74.03 -16.24
CA GLU A 26 -47.39 72.59 -16.35
C GLU A 26 -48.61 72.19 -17.19
N LYS A 27 -49.75 72.89 -17.03
CA LYS A 27 -50.98 72.60 -17.80
C LYS A 27 -50.91 73.08 -19.24
N LEU A 28 -50.13 74.13 -19.52
CA LEU A 28 -49.90 74.58 -20.89
C LEU A 28 -49.03 73.58 -21.68
N LYS A 29 -48.08 72.91 -21.01
CA LYS A 29 -47.17 71.94 -21.63
C LYS A 29 -47.88 70.65 -22.05
N GLU A 30 -48.83 70.16 -21.25
CA GLU A 30 -49.60 68.95 -21.60
C GLU A 30 -50.44 69.13 -22.87
N VAL A 31 -51.04 70.30 -23.07
CA VAL A 31 -51.87 70.57 -24.25
C VAL A 31 -51.04 70.63 -25.53
N ILE A 32 -49.84 71.24 -25.48
CA ILE A 32 -48.97 71.37 -26.66
C ILE A 32 -48.41 70.00 -27.08
N LEU A 33 -48.05 69.14 -26.12
CA LEU A 33 -47.53 67.81 -26.44
C LEU A 33 -48.59 66.93 -27.16
N GLY A 34 -49.86 67.03 -26.78
CA GLY A 34 -50.93 66.24 -27.39
C GLY A 34 -51.19 66.57 -28.87
N LEU A 35 -51.03 67.84 -29.26
CA LEU A 35 -51.33 68.26 -30.64
C LEU A 35 -50.22 67.88 -31.64
N ALA A 36 -48.96 67.83 -31.19
CA ALA A 36 -47.82 67.48 -32.05
C ALA A 36 -47.83 66.01 -32.49
N GLY A 37 -48.39 65.09 -31.69
CA GLY A 37 -48.42 63.66 -32.01
C GLY A 37 -49.38 63.29 -33.15
N VAL A 38 -50.47 64.03 -33.35
CA VAL A 38 -51.50 63.70 -34.36
C VAL A 38 -51.06 64.08 -35.77
N LEU A 39 -50.29 65.16 -35.95
CA LEU A 39 -49.88 65.61 -37.27
C LEU A 39 -48.89 64.66 -37.96
N VAL A 40 -48.03 63.99 -37.20
CA VAL A 40 -46.93 63.16 -37.75
C VAL A 40 -47.42 61.86 -38.40
N ALA A 41 -48.61 61.34 -38.05
CA ALA A 41 -49.10 60.06 -38.55
C ALA A 41 -49.75 60.09 -39.95
N GLN A 42 -50.21 61.26 -40.42
CA GLN A 42 -50.90 61.36 -41.72
C GLN A 42 -49.91 61.42 -42.90
N GLU A 43 -48.79 62.14 -42.75
CA GLU A 43 -47.81 62.32 -43.84
C GLU A 43 -47.13 61.00 -44.26
N THR A 44 -47.01 60.03 -43.36
CA THR A 44 -46.38 58.75 -43.68
C THR A 44 -47.25 57.84 -44.56
N PHE A 45 -48.57 57.96 -44.52
CA PHE A 45 -49.48 57.12 -45.31
C PHE A 45 -49.52 57.53 -46.79
N ASP A 46 -49.63 58.82 -47.07
CA ASP A 46 -49.76 59.33 -48.44
C ASP A 46 -48.51 59.08 -49.29
N ALA A 47 -47.34 58.93 -48.64
CA ALA A 47 -46.07 58.63 -49.31
C ALA A 47 -45.97 57.19 -49.87
N MET A 48 -46.85 56.27 -49.47
CA MET A 48 -46.76 54.85 -49.85
C MET A 48 -47.61 54.45 -51.08
N LEU A 49 -48.47 55.33 -51.61
CA LEU A 49 -49.37 54.99 -52.72
C LEU A 49 -48.70 55.16 -54.11
N GLY A 50 -48.78 54.13 -54.97
CA GLY A 50 -48.30 54.14 -56.36
C GLY A 50 -46.78 54.10 -56.53
N ALA A 51 -46.04 54.02 -55.43
CA ALA A 51 -44.59 53.90 -55.40
C ALA A 51 -44.15 52.44 -55.53
N ALA A 52 -42.88 52.24 -55.94
CA ALA A 52 -42.22 50.95 -55.86
C ALA A 52 -42.22 50.47 -54.40
N ASP A 53 -42.52 49.19 -54.19
CA ASP A 53 -42.69 48.56 -52.86
C ASP A 53 -43.79 49.19 -51.98
N GLY A 54 -44.61 50.06 -52.59
CA GLY A 54 -45.78 50.66 -52.00
C GLY A 54 -47.06 49.92 -52.34
N ILE A 55 -48.18 50.61 -52.18
CA ILE A 55 -49.52 50.09 -52.42
C ILE A 55 -49.97 50.53 -53.82
N ALA A 56 -50.42 49.58 -54.65
CA ALA A 56 -50.93 49.89 -55.99
C ALA A 56 -52.15 50.83 -55.92
N THR A 57 -52.20 51.78 -56.85
CA THR A 57 -53.34 52.69 -57.01
C THR A 57 -54.40 52.08 -57.90
N LEU A 58 -55.67 52.27 -57.57
CA LEU A 58 -56.76 51.98 -58.48
C LEU A 58 -57.09 53.21 -59.34
N GLY A 59 -57.29 52.97 -60.63
CA GLY A 59 -57.83 53.96 -61.54
C GLY A 59 -59.32 54.25 -61.27
N PRO A 60 -59.91 55.21 -61.98
CA PRO A 60 -61.33 55.57 -61.85
C PRO A 60 -62.31 54.41 -62.12
N ASP A 61 -61.87 53.38 -62.85
CA ASP A 61 -62.62 52.15 -63.16
C ASP A 61 -62.40 51.03 -62.12
N ALA A 62 -61.76 51.36 -60.99
CA ALA A 62 -61.41 50.44 -59.93
C ALA A 62 -60.49 49.28 -60.36
N LYS A 63 -59.75 49.42 -61.47
CA LYS A 63 -58.72 48.46 -61.91
C LYS A 63 -57.31 49.05 -61.83
N VAL A 64 -56.34 48.14 -61.87
CA VAL A 64 -54.91 48.47 -61.97
C VAL A 64 -54.58 48.76 -63.45
N PRO A 65 -53.99 49.92 -63.79
CA PRO A 65 -53.63 50.27 -65.16
C PRO A 65 -52.65 49.28 -65.82
N SER A 66 -52.76 49.05 -67.13
CA SER A 66 -51.91 48.10 -67.87
C SER A 66 -50.43 48.47 -67.92
N ALA A 67 -50.07 49.74 -67.70
CA ALA A 67 -48.67 50.15 -67.52
C ALA A 67 -48.09 49.60 -66.20
N GLN A 68 -48.95 49.24 -65.24
CA GLN A 68 -48.61 48.50 -64.04
C GLN A 68 -48.74 46.96 -64.28
N LEU A 69 -48.95 46.48 -65.52
CA LEU A 69 -49.05 45.05 -65.93
C LEU A 69 -48.03 44.63 -67.03
N PRO A 70 -47.63 43.33 -67.18
CA PRO A 70 -46.67 42.84 -68.21
C PRO A 70 -47.27 42.37 -69.57
N SER A 71 -46.44 42.09 -70.60
CA SER A 71 -46.86 41.69 -71.99
C SER A 71 -47.26 40.21 -72.20
N PHE A 72 -48.16 39.88 -73.16
CA PHE A 72 -48.62 38.50 -73.50
C PHE A 72 -49.03 38.27 -74.99
N VAL A 73 -49.20 36.99 -75.41
CA VAL A 73 -49.72 36.54 -76.72
C VAL A 73 -51.26 36.54 -76.67
N ASP A 74 -51.92 36.99 -77.75
CA ASP A 74 -53.36 37.31 -77.72
C ASP A 74 -54.26 36.05 -77.65
N ASP A 75 -54.01 35.02 -78.48
CA ASP A 75 -54.75 33.74 -78.41
C ASP A 75 -54.06 32.54 -79.09
N VAL A 76 -54.51 31.32 -78.76
CA VAL A 76 -54.14 30.05 -79.40
C VAL A 76 -55.36 29.51 -80.13
N VAL A 77 -55.24 29.32 -81.44
CA VAL A 77 -56.31 28.83 -82.30
C VAL A 77 -56.04 27.41 -82.75
N GLU A 78 -57.01 26.54 -82.54
CA GLU A 78 -56.91 25.11 -82.84
C GLU A 78 -57.77 24.75 -84.05
N TYR A 79 -57.21 23.96 -84.95
CA TYR A 79 -57.91 23.43 -86.11
C TYR A 79 -57.64 21.93 -86.23
N ALA A 80 -58.56 21.20 -86.86
CA ALA A 80 -58.48 19.75 -86.97
C ALA A 80 -57.17 19.27 -87.63
N ASN A 81 -56.65 20.00 -88.62
CA ASN A 81 -55.39 19.74 -89.30
C ASN A 81 -54.87 21.02 -89.98
N THR A 82 -53.65 21.00 -90.52
CA THR A 82 -53.05 22.16 -91.20
C THR A 82 -53.81 22.61 -92.45
N GLY A 83 -54.52 21.69 -93.12
CA GLY A 83 -55.35 22.01 -94.29
C GLY A 83 -56.63 22.78 -93.93
N ALA A 84 -57.06 22.71 -92.67
CA ALA A 84 -58.20 23.46 -92.13
C ALA A 84 -57.82 24.86 -91.62
N PHE A 85 -56.54 25.23 -91.64
CA PHE A 85 -56.13 26.59 -91.30
C PHE A 85 -56.69 27.60 -92.32
N PRO A 86 -56.93 28.85 -91.90
CA PRO A 86 -57.30 29.91 -92.82
C PRO A 86 -56.28 30.03 -93.96
N ALA A 87 -56.75 30.27 -95.18
CA ALA A 87 -55.85 30.37 -96.35
C ALA A 87 -54.78 31.47 -96.19
N THR A 88 -55.04 32.48 -95.36
CA THR A 88 -54.06 33.48 -94.91
C THR A 88 -54.17 33.62 -93.39
N GLY A 89 -53.07 33.37 -92.68
CA GLY A 89 -53.02 33.51 -91.23
C GLY A 89 -52.84 34.96 -90.77
N SER A 90 -53.14 35.20 -89.49
CA SER A 90 -52.82 36.42 -88.74
C SER A 90 -51.56 36.22 -87.89
N THR A 91 -50.72 37.26 -87.81
CA THR A 91 -49.57 37.33 -86.91
C THR A 91 -50.03 37.50 -85.46
N GLY A 92 -49.28 36.97 -84.49
CA GLY A 92 -49.62 37.09 -83.06
C GLY A 92 -50.53 35.98 -82.52
N LEU A 93 -50.97 35.07 -83.38
CA LEU A 93 -51.68 33.84 -83.00
C LEU A 93 -50.79 32.62 -83.17
N ILE A 94 -50.99 31.62 -82.30
CA ILE A 94 -50.44 30.27 -82.49
C ILE A 94 -51.53 29.39 -83.09
N TYR A 95 -51.18 28.67 -84.17
CA TYR A 95 -52.06 27.74 -84.85
C TYR A 95 -51.67 26.32 -84.47
N VAL A 96 -52.61 25.57 -83.91
CA VAL A 96 -52.40 24.18 -83.53
C VAL A 96 -53.14 23.28 -84.51
N ALA A 97 -52.43 22.36 -85.15
CA ALA A 97 -53.03 21.28 -85.92
C ALA A 97 -53.23 20.08 -84.99
N LEU A 98 -54.49 19.81 -84.62
CA LEU A 98 -54.84 18.82 -83.60
C LEU A 98 -54.56 17.37 -84.01
N ASP A 99 -54.61 17.06 -85.31
CA ASP A 99 -54.29 15.74 -85.84
C ASP A 99 -52.83 15.30 -85.58
N THR A 100 -51.90 16.26 -85.56
CA THR A 100 -50.47 16.01 -85.38
C THR A 100 -49.91 16.59 -84.08
N ASN A 101 -50.72 17.37 -83.35
CA ASN A 101 -50.33 18.18 -82.20
C ASN A 101 -49.14 19.12 -82.49
N LYS A 102 -48.99 19.51 -83.76
CA LYS A 102 -47.93 20.42 -84.17
C LYS A 102 -48.40 21.86 -84.09
N THR A 103 -47.49 22.73 -83.64
CA THR A 103 -47.74 24.16 -83.51
C THR A 103 -47.05 24.93 -84.62
N TYR A 104 -47.80 25.86 -85.18
CA TYR A 104 -47.42 26.66 -86.31
C TYR A 104 -47.62 28.13 -85.98
N ARG A 105 -46.80 28.97 -86.61
CA ARG A 105 -47.04 30.42 -86.69
C ARG A 105 -47.22 30.82 -88.14
N TRP A 106 -48.00 31.88 -88.35
CA TRP A 106 -48.03 32.54 -89.65
C TRP A 106 -46.77 33.38 -89.82
N SER A 107 -45.99 33.11 -90.87
CA SER A 107 -44.75 33.83 -91.18
C SER A 107 -44.99 35.17 -91.89
N GLY A 108 -46.22 35.44 -92.33
CA GLY A 108 -46.57 36.52 -93.26
C GLY A 108 -47.00 35.99 -94.64
N SER A 109 -46.56 34.78 -95.02
CA SER A 109 -46.91 34.15 -96.30
C SER A 109 -47.22 32.65 -96.21
N THR A 110 -46.73 31.94 -95.19
CA THR A 110 -46.98 30.51 -94.98
C THR A 110 -47.01 30.13 -93.50
N TYR A 111 -47.58 28.97 -93.20
CA TYR A 111 -47.48 28.36 -91.87
C TYR A 111 -46.12 27.66 -91.71
N VAL A 112 -45.39 27.98 -90.65
CA VAL A 112 -44.08 27.40 -90.33
C VAL A 112 -44.16 26.67 -88.99
N GLU A 113 -43.73 25.40 -88.96
CA GLU A 113 -43.67 24.60 -87.74
C GLU A 113 -42.61 25.17 -86.80
N ILE A 114 -42.97 25.35 -85.54
CA ILE A 114 -42.12 26.05 -84.59
C ILE A 114 -40.96 25.16 -84.08
N SER A 115 -41.12 23.83 -84.09
CA SER A 115 -40.13 22.88 -83.56
C SER A 115 -40.09 21.53 -84.32
N ALA A 116 -39.42 21.45 -85.48
CA ALA A 116 -39.31 20.21 -86.25
C ALA A 116 -38.28 19.21 -85.67
N SER A 117 -38.56 17.90 -85.74
CA SER A 117 -37.69 16.82 -85.21
C SER A 117 -36.50 16.46 -86.14
N PRO A 118 -35.31 16.10 -85.59
CA PRO A 118 -34.08 15.84 -86.36
C PRO A 118 -33.94 14.44 -87.00
N GLY A 119 -34.80 13.47 -86.68
CA GLY A 119 -34.87 12.18 -87.40
C GLY A 119 -34.11 10.98 -86.78
N THR A 120 -32.78 11.04 -86.60
CA THR A 120 -31.98 9.96 -85.95
C THR A 120 -30.93 10.51 -84.98
N THR A 121 -30.42 9.66 -84.09
CA THR A 121 -29.37 10.03 -83.12
C THR A 121 -28.04 10.35 -83.81
N ASP A 122 -27.72 9.70 -84.93
CA ASP A 122 -26.47 9.97 -85.65
C ASP A 122 -26.45 11.38 -86.28
N ALA A 123 -27.62 11.99 -86.48
CA ALA A 123 -27.76 13.35 -86.99
C ALA A 123 -27.62 14.43 -85.90
N LEU A 124 -27.55 14.04 -84.63
CA LEU A 124 -27.33 14.94 -83.50
C LEU A 124 -25.85 14.97 -83.14
N THR A 125 -25.24 16.15 -83.18
CA THR A 125 -23.86 16.34 -82.72
C THR A 125 -23.78 16.23 -81.20
N GLU A 126 -23.01 15.27 -80.70
CA GLU A 126 -22.76 15.13 -79.26
C GLU A 126 -21.91 16.30 -78.74
N GLY A 127 -22.31 16.84 -77.59
CA GLY A 127 -21.61 17.90 -76.87
C GLY A 127 -21.56 17.57 -75.38
N ALA A 128 -20.98 18.47 -74.57
CA ALA A 128 -20.77 18.24 -73.13
C ALA A 128 -22.03 17.91 -72.32
N THR A 129 -23.23 18.18 -72.86
CA THR A 129 -24.52 17.96 -72.22
C THR A 129 -25.38 16.90 -72.89
N ASN A 130 -25.07 16.46 -74.11
CA ASN A 130 -25.91 15.55 -74.88
C ASN A 130 -25.09 14.32 -75.31
N LEU A 131 -24.80 13.47 -74.32
CA LEU A 131 -24.00 12.25 -74.46
C LEU A 131 -24.92 11.03 -74.45
N TYR A 132 -24.76 10.09 -75.39
CA TYR A 132 -25.61 8.88 -75.46
C TYR A 132 -25.39 7.89 -74.31
N PHE A 133 -24.22 7.93 -73.69
CA PHE A 133 -23.94 7.26 -72.44
C PHE A 133 -23.30 8.24 -71.46
N THR A 134 -23.82 8.26 -70.24
CA THR A 134 -23.19 8.99 -69.15
C THR A 134 -21.95 8.23 -68.69
N ASN A 135 -20.89 8.93 -68.26
CA ASN A 135 -19.73 8.29 -67.63
C ASN A 135 -20.14 7.29 -66.54
N GLY A 136 -21.14 7.63 -65.71
CA GLY A 136 -21.65 6.72 -64.68
C GLY A 136 -22.23 5.38 -65.19
N ARG A 137 -22.80 5.33 -66.41
CA ARG A 137 -23.29 4.07 -67.02
C ARG A 137 -22.12 3.24 -67.57
N ALA A 138 -21.09 3.89 -68.10
CA ALA A 138 -19.87 3.22 -68.52
C ALA A 138 -19.10 2.68 -67.31
N ASP A 139 -18.94 3.48 -66.26
CA ASP A 139 -18.27 3.13 -65.01
C ASP A 139 -18.97 1.96 -64.31
N ALA A 140 -20.32 1.96 -64.25
CA ALA A 140 -21.09 0.86 -63.68
C ALA A 140 -20.88 -0.48 -64.42
N ARG A 141 -20.75 -0.44 -65.76
CA ARG A 141 -20.48 -1.63 -66.58
C ARG A 141 -19.07 -2.17 -66.34
N ILE A 142 -18.10 -1.27 -66.20
CA ILE A 142 -16.71 -1.63 -65.90
C ILE A 142 -16.60 -2.22 -64.48
N ALA A 143 -17.23 -1.59 -63.48
CA ALA A 143 -17.24 -2.07 -62.10
C ALA A 143 -17.86 -3.47 -61.96
N ALA A 144 -18.97 -3.72 -62.67
CA ALA A 144 -19.61 -5.04 -62.70
C ALA A 144 -18.72 -6.12 -63.33
N ALA A 145 -18.00 -5.79 -64.40
CA ALA A 145 -17.07 -6.71 -65.05
C ALA A 145 -15.84 -7.01 -64.17
N ILE A 146 -15.32 -6.03 -63.43
CA ILE A 146 -14.14 -6.21 -62.56
C ILE A 146 -14.49 -7.01 -61.30
N GLY A 147 -15.63 -6.73 -60.66
CA GLY A 147 -16.01 -7.38 -59.39
C GLY A 147 -16.26 -8.89 -59.51
N ALA A 148 -16.89 -9.34 -60.61
CA ALA A 148 -17.17 -10.76 -60.83
C ALA A 148 -15.93 -11.56 -61.26
N THR A 149 -15.01 -10.94 -62.01
CA THR A 149 -13.87 -11.65 -62.62
C THR A 149 -12.70 -11.81 -61.67
N VAL A 150 -12.46 -10.84 -60.77
CA VAL A 150 -11.34 -10.89 -59.81
C VAL A 150 -11.54 -11.95 -58.73
N GLN A 151 -12.75 -12.10 -58.19
CA GLN A 151 -13.07 -13.15 -57.20
C GLN A 151 -12.94 -14.56 -57.79
N ALA A 152 -13.32 -14.75 -59.05
CA ALA A 152 -13.21 -16.03 -59.75
C ALA A 152 -11.75 -16.41 -60.08
N TYR A 153 -10.87 -15.44 -60.33
CA TYR A 153 -9.46 -15.69 -60.66
C TYR A 153 -8.60 -16.00 -59.43
N LEU A 154 -8.95 -15.49 -58.25
CA LEU A 154 -8.17 -15.67 -57.02
C LEU A 154 -8.45 -17.02 -56.34
N GLY A 155 -9.63 -17.61 -56.55
CA GLY A 155 -10.01 -18.88 -55.92
C GLY A 155 -10.27 -18.81 -54.40
N TYR A 156 -10.19 -17.61 -53.81
CA TYR A 156 -10.54 -17.31 -52.42
C TYR A 156 -11.05 -15.87 -52.31
N THR A 157 -11.82 -15.59 -51.25
CA THR A 157 -12.23 -14.22 -50.90
C THR A 157 -11.17 -13.63 -49.96
N PRO A 158 -10.37 -12.64 -50.42
CA PRO A 158 -9.37 -12.01 -49.57
C PRO A 158 -10.03 -11.21 -48.44
N VAL A 159 -9.40 -11.20 -47.28
CA VAL A 159 -9.79 -10.32 -46.16
C VAL A 159 -9.27 -8.89 -46.38
N ASN A 160 -10.14 -7.90 -46.19
CA ASN A 160 -9.84 -6.48 -46.34
C ASN A 160 -8.91 -5.99 -45.23
N LYS A 161 -7.89 -5.21 -45.59
CA LYS A 161 -6.97 -4.56 -44.63
C LYS A 161 -7.66 -3.52 -43.73
N ALA A 162 -8.83 -3.03 -44.12
CA ALA A 162 -9.64 -2.10 -43.34
C ALA A 162 -10.50 -2.81 -42.26
N GLY A 163 -10.49 -4.14 -42.25
CA GLY A 163 -11.27 -4.98 -41.33
C GLY A 163 -12.45 -5.68 -42.04
N ASP A 164 -12.55 -6.99 -41.83
CA ASP A 164 -13.71 -7.82 -42.17
C ASP A 164 -14.17 -8.58 -40.91
N THR A 165 -15.41 -9.04 -40.89
CA THR A 165 -15.90 -9.97 -39.85
C THR A 165 -15.69 -11.41 -40.33
N MET A 166 -14.78 -12.15 -39.70
CA MET A 166 -14.52 -13.55 -40.06
C MET A 166 -15.51 -14.47 -39.34
N THR A 167 -16.39 -15.14 -40.10
CA THR A 167 -17.28 -16.18 -39.58
C THR A 167 -16.70 -17.55 -39.93
N GLY A 168 -16.13 -18.26 -38.97
CA GLY A 168 -15.51 -19.59 -39.14
C GLY A 168 -14.03 -19.63 -38.76
N ALA A 169 -13.40 -20.79 -38.94
CA ALA A 169 -11.98 -21.00 -38.63
C ALA A 169 -11.07 -20.39 -39.71
N LEU A 170 -10.05 -19.63 -39.28
CA LEU A 170 -8.99 -19.10 -40.15
C LEU A 170 -7.74 -19.98 -40.04
N THR A 171 -7.38 -20.67 -41.12
CA THR A 171 -6.15 -21.48 -41.18
C THR A 171 -5.02 -20.65 -41.80
N LEU A 172 -3.93 -20.45 -41.05
CA LEU A 172 -2.71 -19.78 -41.53
C LEU A 172 -1.81 -20.81 -42.24
N SER A 173 -1.11 -20.39 -43.30
CA SER A 173 -0.20 -21.26 -44.06
C SER A 173 1.13 -21.55 -43.34
N GLY A 174 1.33 -20.94 -42.17
CA GLY A 174 2.53 -21.09 -41.37
C GLY A 174 2.61 -20.08 -40.23
N ASP A 175 3.73 -20.16 -39.55
CA ASP A 175 4.05 -19.47 -38.31
C ASP A 175 4.39 -17.97 -38.53
N GLY A 176 3.86 -17.10 -37.67
CA GLY A 176 4.13 -15.66 -37.69
C GLY A 176 5.61 -15.35 -37.39
N ALA A 177 6.30 -14.70 -38.33
CA ALA A 177 7.72 -14.35 -38.22
C ALA A 177 7.99 -12.88 -37.80
N ASN A 178 7.10 -11.93 -38.14
CA ASN A 178 7.26 -10.52 -37.76
C ASN A 178 6.41 -10.17 -36.53
N PRO A 179 6.76 -9.13 -35.76
CA PRO A 179 6.05 -8.76 -34.51
C PRO A 179 4.56 -8.47 -34.65
N LEU A 180 4.08 -8.14 -35.86
CA LEU A 180 2.68 -7.82 -36.14
C LEU A 180 1.94 -8.92 -36.93
N HIS A 181 2.56 -10.09 -37.11
CA HIS A 181 1.88 -11.23 -37.74
C HIS A 181 0.91 -11.89 -36.74
N ALA A 182 -0.16 -12.49 -37.27
CA ALA A 182 -1.01 -13.38 -36.49
C ALA A 182 -0.22 -14.62 -36.04
N VAL A 183 -0.44 -15.05 -34.80
CA VAL A 183 0.23 -16.22 -34.20
C VAL A 183 -0.64 -17.46 -34.40
N THR A 184 -0.07 -18.56 -34.87
CA THR A 184 -0.79 -19.84 -34.98
C THR A 184 -1.05 -20.41 -33.57
N LYS A 185 -2.11 -21.21 -33.39
CA LYS A 185 -2.31 -21.92 -32.11
C LYS A 185 -1.09 -22.77 -31.74
N GLN A 186 -0.45 -23.41 -32.71
CA GLN A 186 0.78 -24.20 -32.53
C GLN A 186 1.93 -23.34 -31.98
N GLN A 187 2.17 -22.15 -32.53
CA GLN A 187 3.18 -21.23 -31.99
C GLN A 187 2.88 -20.79 -30.58
N LEU A 188 1.60 -20.50 -30.29
CA LEU A 188 1.19 -20.09 -28.95
C LEU A 188 1.37 -21.23 -27.94
N ASP A 189 0.96 -22.44 -28.29
CA ASP A 189 1.09 -23.63 -27.44
C ASP A 189 2.57 -23.97 -27.21
N ALA A 190 3.41 -23.88 -28.25
CA ALA A 190 4.85 -24.07 -28.14
C ALA A 190 5.53 -22.95 -27.33
N ALA A 191 5.11 -21.69 -27.50
CA ALA A 191 5.67 -20.56 -26.75
C ALA A 191 5.25 -20.55 -25.28
N LEU A 192 4.06 -21.08 -24.96
CA LEU A 192 3.55 -21.14 -23.60
C LEU A 192 4.33 -22.15 -22.73
N TYR A 193 5.05 -23.10 -23.33
CA TYR A 193 5.80 -24.11 -22.57
C TYR A 193 7.25 -24.35 -23.00
N GLY A 194 7.70 -23.97 -24.19
CA GLY A 194 9.03 -24.36 -24.69
C GLY A 194 9.25 -25.88 -24.77
N LEU A 195 8.18 -26.67 -24.63
CA LEU A 195 8.13 -28.13 -24.63
C LEU A 195 7.70 -28.59 -26.02
N ASP A 196 8.42 -29.56 -26.58
CA ASP A 196 8.10 -30.24 -27.83
C ASP A 196 7.34 -31.54 -27.50
N GLY A 197 6.02 -31.45 -27.39
CA GLY A 197 5.16 -32.56 -27.00
C GLY A 197 5.16 -33.69 -28.03
N LYS A 198 5.48 -34.91 -27.58
CA LYS A 198 5.49 -36.15 -28.37
C LYS A 198 4.25 -36.99 -28.08
N GLU A 199 3.92 -37.90 -29.00
CA GLU A 199 2.90 -38.92 -28.70
C GLU A 199 3.34 -39.76 -27.50
N SER A 200 2.37 -40.13 -26.65
CA SER A 200 2.63 -40.93 -25.46
C SER A 200 3.34 -42.24 -25.80
N VAL A 201 4.12 -42.73 -24.83
CA VAL A 201 4.73 -44.06 -24.90
C VAL A 201 3.99 -44.99 -23.96
N ARG A 202 3.94 -46.26 -24.32
CA ARG A 202 3.30 -47.28 -23.50
C ARG A 202 4.11 -47.59 -22.24
N ALA A 203 5.43 -47.67 -22.35
CA ALA A 203 6.31 -47.95 -21.20
C ALA A 203 7.66 -47.23 -21.33
N ALA A 204 8.35 -47.03 -20.22
CA ALA A 204 9.69 -46.45 -20.17
C ALA A 204 10.70 -47.40 -19.54
N SER A 205 11.97 -47.28 -19.93
CA SER A 205 13.05 -48.09 -19.35
C SER A 205 13.20 -47.82 -17.84
N THR A 206 13.68 -48.83 -17.13
CA THR A 206 14.17 -48.74 -15.74
C THR A 206 15.67 -49.06 -15.63
N ALA A 207 16.26 -49.58 -16.71
CA ALA A 207 17.66 -49.95 -16.86
C ALA A 207 18.01 -50.02 -18.34
N ASN A 208 19.27 -50.34 -18.65
CA ASN A 208 19.74 -50.52 -20.03
C ASN A 208 18.92 -51.59 -20.78
N VAL A 209 18.50 -51.27 -22.01
CA VAL A 209 17.74 -52.16 -22.90
C VAL A 209 18.56 -52.45 -24.14
N ASP A 210 18.68 -53.72 -24.55
CA ASP A 210 19.31 -54.08 -25.81
C ASP A 210 18.45 -53.63 -26.99
N ILE A 211 18.94 -52.63 -27.73
CA ILE A 211 18.26 -52.05 -28.89
C ILE A 211 18.28 -52.99 -30.09
N ALA A 212 19.28 -53.85 -30.22
CA ALA A 212 19.37 -54.81 -31.33
C ALA A 212 18.45 -56.02 -31.10
N SER A 213 18.15 -56.34 -29.84
CA SER A 213 17.32 -57.47 -29.42
C SER A 213 16.35 -57.06 -28.30
N ALA A 214 15.20 -56.51 -28.69
CA ALA A 214 14.23 -55.95 -27.75
C ALA A 214 13.66 -57.00 -26.78
N PRO A 215 13.49 -56.69 -25.48
CA PRO A 215 12.85 -57.58 -24.52
C PRO A 215 11.34 -57.70 -24.78
N ALA A 216 10.74 -58.83 -24.39
CA ALA A 216 9.29 -59.04 -24.52
C ALA A 216 8.45 -58.15 -23.58
N ALA A 217 9.07 -57.60 -22.53
CA ALA A 217 8.42 -56.69 -21.60
C ALA A 217 9.38 -55.58 -21.16
N LEU A 218 8.83 -54.41 -20.86
CA LEU A 218 9.54 -53.24 -20.35
C LEU A 218 8.78 -52.70 -19.14
N ASP A 219 9.47 -52.49 -18.01
CA ASP A 219 8.86 -52.04 -16.75
C ASP A 219 7.63 -52.85 -16.29
N GLY A 220 7.66 -54.17 -16.53
CA GLY A 220 6.56 -55.09 -16.21
C GLY A 220 5.43 -55.14 -17.24
N VAL A 221 5.48 -54.31 -18.29
CA VAL A 221 4.48 -54.27 -19.37
C VAL A 221 4.91 -55.12 -20.54
N THR A 222 4.11 -56.13 -20.92
CA THR A 222 4.35 -56.95 -22.13
C THR A 222 4.09 -56.13 -23.38
N LEU A 223 5.07 -56.01 -24.27
CA LEU A 223 5.01 -55.16 -25.47
C LEU A 223 4.39 -55.89 -26.68
N ALA A 224 3.66 -55.16 -27.50
CA ALA A 224 3.07 -55.59 -28.77
C ALA A 224 3.63 -54.79 -29.95
N ALA A 225 3.61 -55.39 -31.15
CA ALA A 225 4.08 -54.73 -32.37
C ALA A 225 3.39 -53.37 -32.59
N GLY A 226 4.18 -52.31 -32.78
CA GLY A 226 3.72 -50.93 -32.90
C GLY A 226 3.78 -50.13 -31.61
N ASP A 227 4.00 -50.76 -30.45
CA ASP A 227 4.10 -50.05 -29.17
C ASP A 227 5.27 -49.07 -29.17
N ARG A 228 5.03 -47.85 -28.72
CA ARG A 228 6.06 -46.83 -28.50
C ARG A 228 6.63 -46.97 -27.09
N VAL A 229 7.95 -46.92 -26.95
CA VAL A 229 8.63 -47.02 -25.66
C VAL A 229 9.66 -45.91 -25.49
N LEU A 230 9.80 -45.38 -24.29
CA LEU A 230 10.84 -44.40 -23.96
C LEU A 230 12.06 -45.13 -23.40
N LEU A 231 13.19 -45.02 -24.10
CA LEU A 231 14.48 -45.43 -23.55
C LEU A 231 15.17 -44.20 -22.96
N LYS A 232 15.28 -44.16 -21.63
CA LYS A 232 15.90 -43.07 -20.87
C LYS A 232 17.13 -43.49 -20.06
N ASP A 233 17.34 -44.80 -19.88
CA ASP A 233 18.41 -45.37 -19.03
C ASP A 233 19.40 -46.23 -19.84
N GLN A 234 19.66 -45.89 -21.10
CA GLN A 234 20.73 -46.55 -21.88
C GLN A 234 22.10 -46.26 -21.28
N THR A 235 23.00 -47.23 -21.38
CA THR A 235 24.40 -47.08 -20.92
C THR A 235 25.17 -46.09 -21.79
N ALA A 236 24.86 -46.02 -23.09
CA ALA A 236 25.29 -44.94 -23.96
C ALA A 236 24.14 -43.93 -24.11
N PRO A 237 24.20 -42.73 -23.50
CA PRO A 237 23.09 -41.80 -23.51
C PRO A 237 22.67 -41.30 -24.89
N ALA A 238 23.52 -41.44 -25.92
CA ALA A 238 23.16 -41.10 -27.30
C ALA A 238 22.08 -42.03 -27.88
N GLU A 239 21.92 -43.22 -27.30
CA GLU A 239 20.95 -44.22 -27.73
C GLU A 239 19.54 -44.03 -27.14
N ASN A 240 19.44 -43.18 -26.11
CA ASN A 240 18.16 -42.78 -25.52
C ASN A 240 17.24 -42.10 -26.55
N GLY A 241 15.94 -42.11 -26.27
CA GLY A 241 14.90 -41.54 -27.11
C GLY A 241 13.67 -42.44 -27.16
N ILE A 242 12.68 -41.99 -27.93
CA ILE A 242 11.46 -42.76 -28.16
C ILE A 242 11.69 -43.74 -29.30
N ARG A 243 11.31 -45.00 -29.08
CA ARG A 243 11.49 -46.09 -30.04
C ARG A 243 10.20 -46.86 -30.26
N VAL A 244 10.09 -47.53 -31.40
CA VAL A 244 8.93 -48.37 -31.76
C VAL A 244 9.31 -49.85 -31.66
N PHE A 245 8.53 -50.61 -30.90
CA PHE A 245 8.67 -52.04 -30.74
C PHE A 245 8.05 -52.78 -31.93
N THR A 246 8.80 -53.70 -32.54
CA THR A 246 8.30 -54.51 -33.67
C THR A 246 7.94 -55.93 -33.22
N ALA A 247 8.84 -56.61 -32.52
CA ALA A 247 8.65 -57.92 -31.93
C ALA A 247 9.76 -58.19 -30.90
N ALA A 248 9.53 -59.14 -29.99
CA ALA A 248 10.58 -59.56 -29.05
C ALA A 248 11.76 -60.20 -29.82
N GLY A 249 12.99 -59.79 -29.49
CA GLY A 249 14.21 -60.22 -30.18
C GLY A 249 14.50 -59.50 -31.50
N ALA A 250 13.66 -58.55 -31.93
CA ALA A 250 13.94 -57.67 -33.07
C ALA A 250 14.55 -56.34 -32.61
N ALA A 251 15.15 -55.59 -33.53
CA ALA A 251 15.73 -54.29 -33.22
C ALA A 251 14.65 -53.21 -32.99
N LEU A 252 14.89 -52.30 -32.04
CA LEU A 252 14.07 -51.13 -31.77
C LEU A 252 14.45 -49.97 -32.71
N ALA A 253 13.53 -49.57 -33.57
CA ALA A 253 13.69 -48.40 -34.44
C ALA A 253 13.40 -47.10 -33.67
N ARG A 254 14.06 -45.99 -34.02
CA ARG A 254 13.66 -44.67 -33.52
C ARG A 254 12.25 -44.33 -34.02
N ALA A 255 11.48 -43.65 -33.19
CA ALA A 255 10.17 -43.15 -33.58
C ALA A 255 10.30 -41.94 -34.53
N ALA A 256 9.36 -41.81 -35.46
CA ALA A 256 9.40 -40.79 -36.53
C ALA A 256 9.28 -39.34 -36.02
N ASP A 257 8.86 -39.14 -34.77
CA ASP A 257 8.79 -37.84 -34.10
C ASP A 257 10.00 -37.58 -33.17
N MET A 258 11.01 -38.46 -33.21
CA MET A 258 12.29 -38.33 -32.50
C MET A 258 13.44 -38.99 -33.27
N ASP A 259 13.46 -38.83 -34.60
CA ASP A 259 14.47 -39.39 -35.51
C ASP A 259 15.41 -38.34 -36.12
N ALA A 260 15.20 -37.05 -35.80
CA ALA A 260 16.12 -35.97 -36.14
C ALA A 260 16.57 -35.22 -34.88
N TRP A 261 17.84 -34.74 -34.86
CA TRP A 261 18.34 -33.97 -33.70
C TRP A 261 17.53 -32.69 -33.44
N SER A 262 16.92 -32.09 -34.47
CA SER A 262 16.03 -30.94 -34.31
C SER A 262 14.83 -31.19 -33.40
N GLU A 263 14.45 -32.45 -33.20
CA GLU A 263 13.28 -32.90 -32.43
C GLU A 263 13.64 -33.38 -31.02
N VAL A 264 14.94 -33.39 -30.67
CA VAL A 264 15.44 -33.90 -29.38
C VAL A 264 15.36 -32.82 -28.29
N PRO A 265 15.90 -31.60 -28.46
CA PRO A 265 15.86 -30.57 -27.42
C PRO A 265 14.45 -30.17 -27.04
N GLY A 266 14.10 -30.32 -25.76
CA GLY A 266 12.78 -29.96 -25.24
C GLY A 266 11.68 -31.00 -25.49
N ALA A 267 12.01 -32.18 -26.05
CA ALA A 267 11.05 -33.26 -26.24
C ALA A 267 10.36 -33.63 -24.92
N PHE A 268 9.04 -33.66 -24.90
CA PHE A 268 8.22 -33.93 -23.72
C PHE A 268 7.27 -35.09 -24.01
N VAL A 269 7.26 -36.12 -23.16
CA VAL A 269 6.51 -37.35 -23.40
C VAL A 269 5.90 -37.91 -22.12
N ALA A 270 4.66 -38.41 -22.22
CA ALA A 270 3.97 -39.12 -21.15
C ALA A 270 4.17 -40.65 -21.29
N VAL A 271 4.23 -41.35 -20.16
CA VAL A 271 4.34 -42.81 -20.04
C VAL A 271 3.04 -43.34 -19.45
N GLU A 272 2.34 -44.19 -20.20
CA GLU A 272 0.98 -44.63 -19.86
C GLU A 272 0.93 -45.85 -18.92
N GLU A 273 1.87 -46.80 -19.06
CA GLU A 273 1.91 -48.04 -18.29
C GLU A 273 3.32 -48.32 -17.74
N GLY A 274 3.41 -49.16 -16.70
CA GLY A 274 4.66 -49.49 -16.03
C GLY A 274 4.47 -49.81 -14.55
N THR A 275 5.45 -50.47 -13.94
CA THR A 275 5.48 -50.66 -12.48
C THR A 275 6.13 -49.44 -11.81
N ALA A 276 7.22 -48.93 -12.39
CA ALA A 276 7.99 -47.83 -11.83
C ALA A 276 7.69 -46.47 -12.49
N ASN A 277 7.37 -46.47 -13.80
CA ASN A 277 7.25 -45.24 -14.59
C ASN A 277 5.82 -44.97 -15.11
N ALA A 278 4.79 -45.71 -14.67
CA ALA A 278 3.40 -45.40 -15.05
C ALA A 278 2.97 -44.00 -14.62
N ASP A 279 2.14 -43.36 -15.44
CA ASP A 279 1.58 -42.01 -15.21
C ASP A 279 2.66 -40.92 -15.01
N THR A 280 3.85 -41.12 -15.57
CA THR A 280 4.95 -40.15 -15.48
C THR A 280 5.13 -39.37 -16.78
N THR A 281 5.57 -38.11 -16.66
CA THR A 281 5.97 -37.28 -17.80
C THR A 281 7.47 -37.01 -17.76
N TRP A 282 8.11 -36.99 -18.92
CA TRP A 282 9.57 -36.85 -19.07
C TRP A 282 9.91 -35.74 -20.06
N LEU A 283 10.87 -34.89 -19.68
CA LEU A 283 11.41 -33.81 -20.49
C LEU A 283 12.86 -34.13 -20.89
N CYS A 284 13.15 -34.04 -22.18
CA CYS A 284 14.50 -34.08 -22.70
C CYS A 284 15.22 -32.75 -22.43
N THR A 285 16.37 -32.84 -21.78
CA THR A 285 17.22 -31.70 -21.38
C THR A 285 18.46 -31.53 -22.27
N ALA A 286 18.55 -32.30 -23.36
CA ALA A 286 19.63 -32.15 -24.34
C ALA A 286 19.54 -30.79 -25.08
N ASN A 287 20.68 -30.19 -25.40
CA ASN A 287 20.76 -28.86 -26.00
C ASN A 287 20.70 -28.90 -27.54
N LYS A 288 20.33 -27.77 -28.16
CA LYS A 288 20.41 -27.59 -29.62
C LYS A 288 21.86 -27.74 -30.13
N GLY A 289 22.02 -28.25 -31.35
CA GLY A 289 23.32 -28.31 -32.06
C GLY A 289 24.12 -29.61 -31.93
N GLY A 290 23.54 -30.69 -31.41
CA GLY A 290 24.14 -32.02 -31.42
C GLY A 290 23.80 -32.84 -32.67
N THR A 291 24.22 -34.10 -32.65
CA THR A 291 24.04 -35.08 -33.73
C THR A 291 23.41 -36.35 -33.17
N LEU A 292 22.38 -36.86 -33.85
CA LEU A 292 21.70 -38.10 -33.48
C LEU A 292 22.71 -39.27 -33.40
N ASP A 293 22.46 -40.21 -32.47
CA ASP A 293 23.30 -41.38 -32.21
C ASP A 293 24.77 -41.09 -31.86
N THR A 294 25.12 -39.81 -31.61
CA THR A 294 26.47 -39.38 -31.22
C THR A 294 26.44 -38.52 -29.95
N SER A 295 25.56 -37.51 -29.92
CA SER A 295 25.42 -36.61 -28.77
C SER A 295 24.50 -37.22 -27.72
N SER A 296 24.78 -36.97 -26.45
CA SER A 296 24.00 -37.52 -25.32
C SER A 296 22.56 -36.99 -25.30
N ILE A 297 21.59 -37.89 -25.18
CA ILE A 297 20.17 -37.58 -25.04
C ILE A 297 19.77 -37.87 -23.59
N SER A 298 19.57 -36.82 -22.80
CA SER A 298 19.23 -36.91 -21.39
C SER A 298 17.76 -36.58 -21.17
N PHE A 299 17.09 -37.37 -20.34
CA PHE A 299 15.71 -37.11 -19.91
C PHE A 299 15.67 -36.88 -18.40
N THR A 300 14.80 -35.99 -17.97
CA THR A 300 14.49 -35.73 -16.57
C THR A 300 12.98 -35.83 -16.40
N GLN A 301 12.53 -36.45 -15.32
CA GLN A 301 11.11 -36.54 -15.03
C GLN A 301 10.56 -35.13 -14.83
N ALA A 302 9.60 -34.76 -15.67
CA ALA A 302 8.89 -33.50 -15.57
C ALA A 302 7.69 -33.74 -14.68
N ASN A 303 7.76 -33.33 -13.42
CA ASN A 303 6.62 -33.46 -12.51
C ASN A 303 5.54 -32.47 -12.97
N SER A 304 4.35 -32.96 -13.35
CA SER A 304 3.18 -32.09 -13.49
C SER A 304 3.02 -31.25 -12.21
N PRO A 305 2.65 -29.96 -12.28
CA PRO A 305 2.35 -29.20 -11.06
C PRO A 305 1.04 -29.73 -10.49
N SER A 306 1.05 -30.85 -9.79
CA SER A 306 0.00 -31.24 -8.87
C SER A 306 0.11 -30.31 -7.66
N SER A 307 -0.49 -29.11 -7.75
CA SER A 307 -0.67 -28.16 -6.63
C SER A 307 0.42 -28.25 -5.57
N GLY A 308 1.63 -27.87 -5.96
CA GLY A 308 2.80 -28.07 -5.14
C GLY A 308 3.90 -27.16 -5.63
N VAL A 309 3.81 -25.89 -5.24
CA VAL A 309 5.04 -25.14 -4.97
C VAL A 309 5.87 -26.08 -4.10
N SER A 310 7.09 -26.38 -4.51
CA SER A 310 8.05 -27.08 -3.66
C SER A 310 8.28 -26.22 -2.42
N SER A 311 7.46 -26.44 -1.40
CA SER A 311 7.69 -25.93 -0.06
C SER A 311 8.98 -26.56 0.45
N PHE A 312 9.67 -25.83 1.32
CA PHE A 312 10.79 -26.32 2.12
C PHE A 312 10.55 -27.78 2.55
N ASN A 313 11.52 -28.65 2.24
CA ASN A 313 11.57 -30.06 2.62
C ASN A 313 10.55 -31.02 1.98
N GLY A 314 10.00 -30.72 0.79
CA GLY A 314 9.44 -31.76 -0.09
C GLY A 314 8.08 -32.35 0.30
N ARG A 315 7.19 -31.55 0.92
CA ARG A 315 5.79 -31.95 1.18
C ARG A 315 4.81 -31.25 0.22
N ASN A 316 3.74 -31.95 -0.21
CA ASN A 316 2.66 -31.41 -1.07
C ASN A 316 1.44 -30.96 -0.23
N GLY A 317 0.90 -29.74 -0.49
CA GLY A 317 -0.37 -29.24 0.08
C GLY A 317 -0.33 -27.83 0.72
N ALA A 318 -1.49 -27.27 1.11
CA ALA A 318 -1.59 -25.99 1.82
C ALA A 318 -1.05 -26.10 3.25
N VAL A 319 0.10 -25.48 3.52
CA VAL A 319 0.78 -25.54 4.81
C VAL A 319 0.26 -24.40 5.70
N LEU A 320 -0.72 -24.70 6.55
CA LEU A 320 -0.79 -24.02 7.85
C LEU A 320 0.42 -24.51 8.65
N PRO A 321 1.33 -23.63 9.12
CA PRO A 321 2.47 -24.07 9.92
C PRO A 321 1.98 -24.87 11.10
N ALA A 322 2.42 -26.13 11.21
CA ALA A 322 2.19 -26.91 12.41
C ALA A 322 3.27 -26.58 13.46
N ASP A 323 2.95 -26.80 14.73
CA ASP A 323 3.95 -26.87 15.78
C ASP A 323 5.00 -27.92 15.33
N ASP A 324 6.27 -27.51 15.15
CA ASP A 324 7.42 -28.32 14.69
C ASP A 324 7.84 -28.23 13.20
N ASP A 325 7.18 -27.42 12.37
CA ASP A 325 7.61 -27.25 10.96
C ASP A 325 8.94 -26.48 10.79
N TYR A 326 9.37 -25.75 11.82
CA TYR A 326 10.62 -25.00 11.83
C TYR A 326 11.54 -25.52 12.93
N ALA A 327 12.64 -26.15 12.53
CA ALA A 327 13.72 -26.44 13.48
C ALA A 327 14.33 -25.13 13.99
N VAL A 328 14.82 -25.10 15.23
CA VAL A 328 15.49 -23.94 15.84
C VAL A 328 16.65 -23.39 14.96
N THR A 329 17.27 -24.26 14.17
CA THR A 329 18.28 -23.93 13.16
C THR A 329 17.75 -23.17 11.95
N GLN A 330 16.50 -23.40 11.52
CA GLN A 330 15.85 -22.69 10.42
C GLN A 330 15.28 -21.33 10.89
N LEU A 331 14.78 -21.26 12.11
CA LEU A 331 14.40 -19.98 12.74
C LEU A 331 15.62 -19.06 12.92
N ALA A 332 16.79 -19.63 13.18
CA ALA A 332 18.05 -18.89 13.19
C ALA A 332 18.46 -18.32 11.82
N ALA A 333 17.98 -18.88 10.69
CA ALA A 333 18.26 -18.39 9.34
C ALA A 333 17.30 -17.28 8.89
N ILE A 334 16.06 -17.25 9.40
CA ILE A 334 15.11 -16.12 9.20
C ILE A 334 15.67 -14.84 9.83
N GLY A 335 16.44 -14.96 10.91
CA GLY A 335 17.20 -13.86 11.51
C GLY A 335 18.21 -13.18 10.58
N ALA A 336 18.60 -13.81 9.47
CA ALA A 336 19.61 -13.30 8.53
C ALA A 336 19.07 -12.30 7.50
N GLY A 337 17.76 -12.12 7.40
CA GLY A 337 17.14 -11.42 6.26
C GLY A 337 16.05 -10.40 6.59
N THR A 338 15.34 -10.52 7.72
CA THR A 338 14.21 -9.64 8.06
C THR A 338 14.49 -8.64 9.18
N PHE A 339 15.55 -8.84 9.97
CA PHE A 339 15.94 -7.88 11.01
C PHE A 339 16.88 -6.83 10.41
N VAL A 340 16.30 -5.68 10.06
CA VAL A 340 17.06 -4.47 9.74
C VAL A 340 17.29 -3.67 11.01
N GLY A 341 18.53 -3.29 11.26
CA GLY A 341 18.87 -2.43 12.38
C GLY A 341 20.32 -1.97 12.29
N ASN A 342 20.86 -1.47 13.38
CA ASN A 342 22.19 -0.91 13.40
C ASN A 342 23.02 -1.54 14.52
N SER A 343 23.91 -2.48 14.18
CA SER A 343 24.78 -3.18 15.14
C SER A 343 26.08 -2.44 15.45
N GLY A 344 26.34 -1.29 14.81
CA GLY A 344 27.47 -0.41 15.12
C GLY A 344 26.95 0.93 15.57
N GLY A 345 27.25 1.35 16.81
CA GLY A 345 26.61 2.48 17.51
C GLY A 345 26.79 3.90 16.95
N ALA A 346 26.63 4.12 15.64
CA ALA A 346 26.66 5.43 14.98
C ALA A 346 25.42 5.59 14.07
N PRO A 347 24.93 6.79 13.75
CA PRO A 347 23.67 7.02 13.02
C PRO A 347 23.79 6.66 11.52
N ALA A 348 23.96 5.38 11.21
CA ALA A 348 23.95 4.84 9.85
C ALA A 348 22.56 4.28 9.50
N ARG A 349 22.24 4.23 8.20
CA ARG A 349 21.00 3.63 7.70
C ARG A 349 20.91 2.16 8.15
N PRO A 350 19.75 1.68 8.64
CA PRO A 350 19.58 0.29 9.06
C PRO A 350 20.01 -0.69 7.95
N VAL A 351 20.84 -1.68 8.31
CA VAL A 351 21.34 -2.72 7.40
C VAL A 351 20.74 -4.06 7.80
N ILE A 352 20.59 -4.96 6.83
CA ILE A 352 20.21 -6.35 7.08
C ILE A 352 21.26 -7.00 7.98
N MET A 353 20.82 -7.52 9.13
CA MET A 353 21.71 -8.14 10.10
C MET A 353 22.03 -9.59 9.72
N THR A 354 23.30 -9.97 9.89
CA THR A 354 23.70 -11.38 9.80
C THR A 354 23.09 -12.19 10.96
N VAL A 355 22.99 -13.52 10.80
CA VAL A 355 22.51 -14.44 11.85
C VAL A 355 23.23 -14.22 13.19
N ALA A 356 24.54 -13.98 13.15
CA ALA A 356 25.33 -13.73 14.35
C ALA A 356 24.92 -12.41 15.03
N GLN A 357 24.75 -11.33 14.24
CA GLN A 357 24.34 -10.02 14.75
C GLN A 357 22.91 -10.05 15.32
N ALA A 358 21.96 -10.71 14.64
CA ALA A 358 20.60 -10.88 15.14
C ALA A 358 20.55 -11.71 16.43
N LYS A 359 21.37 -12.77 16.53
CA LYS A 359 21.52 -13.55 17.77
C LYS A 359 22.07 -12.69 18.90
N THR A 360 23.10 -11.88 18.67
CA THR A 360 23.65 -10.99 19.71
C THR A 360 22.64 -9.95 20.19
N LEU A 361 21.75 -9.46 19.34
CA LEU A 361 20.73 -8.47 19.70
C LEU A 361 19.50 -9.06 20.39
N LEU A 362 19.12 -10.30 20.05
CA LEU A 362 17.98 -10.99 20.65
C LEU A 362 18.35 -11.79 21.90
N ASN A 363 19.62 -12.19 22.02
CA ASN A 363 20.15 -12.87 23.19
C ASN A 363 20.52 -11.85 24.26
N TYR A 364 19.52 -11.19 24.84
CA TYR A 364 19.69 -10.51 26.12
C TYR A 364 19.64 -11.56 27.23
N VAL A 365 20.79 -12.13 27.59
CA VAL A 365 20.92 -12.89 28.83
C VAL A 365 21.12 -11.88 29.96
N PHE A 366 20.75 -12.23 31.19
CA PHE A 366 21.03 -11.41 32.39
C PHE A 366 22.51 -10.96 32.48
N ALA A 367 23.43 -11.68 31.85
CA ALA A 367 24.86 -11.34 31.76
C ALA A 367 25.18 -10.15 30.83
N ASP A 368 24.31 -9.88 29.85
CA ASP A 368 24.49 -8.85 28.82
C ASP A 368 24.01 -7.45 29.29
N ILE A 369 23.38 -7.39 30.46
CA ILE A 369 23.19 -6.13 31.22
C ILE A 369 24.56 -5.78 31.82
N GLY A 370 25.35 -4.98 31.09
CA GLY A 370 26.74 -4.61 31.41
C GLY A 370 26.94 -3.89 32.75
N SER A 371 25.88 -3.64 33.52
CA SER A 371 25.92 -3.11 34.87
C SER A 371 25.00 -3.94 35.75
N LYS A 372 25.36 -5.21 36.00
CA LYS A 372 24.64 -6.09 36.92
C LYS A 372 24.41 -5.34 38.23
N PRO A 373 23.17 -5.05 38.61
CA PRO A 373 22.94 -4.35 39.86
C PRO A 373 23.24 -5.29 41.03
N THR A 374 24.24 -4.92 41.83
CA THR A 374 24.64 -5.64 43.07
C THR A 374 23.84 -5.18 44.28
N THR A 375 22.96 -4.19 44.10
CA THR A 375 22.09 -3.60 45.12
C THR A 375 20.64 -3.59 44.64
N LEU A 376 19.68 -3.61 45.57
CA LEU A 376 18.25 -3.46 45.26
C LEU A 376 17.95 -2.18 44.46
N ALA A 377 18.65 -1.09 44.78
CA ALA A 377 18.54 0.17 44.04
C ALA A 377 18.96 0.03 42.57
N GLY A 378 19.96 -0.81 42.29
CA GLY A 378 20.36 -1.08 40.91
C GLY A 378 19.31 -1.87 40.11
N TYR A 379 18.40 -2.59 40.77
CA TYR A 379 17.24 -3.23 40.14
C TYR A 379 16.07 -2.24 39.91
N GLY A 380 16.25 -0.96 40.22
CA GLY A 380 15.18 0.05 40.12
C GLY A 380 14.11 -0.07 41.20
N ILE A 381 14.34 -0.91 42.22
CA ILE A 381 13.47 -1.04 43.38
C ILE A 381 13.76 0.16 44.28
N THR A 382 12.85 1.14 44.25
CA THR A 382 12.97 2.43 44.95
C THR A 382 12.11 2.52 46.20
N ASP A 383 11.35 1.46 46.50
CA ASP A 383 10.37 1.36 47.59
C ASP A 383 10.72 0.27 48.61
N ALA A 384 11.96 -0.20 48.62
CA ALA A 384 12.43 -1.15 49.63
C ALA A 384 12.29 -0.54 51.03
N GLY A 385 11.71 -1.29 51.99
CA GLY A 385 11.47 -0.76 53.35
C GLY A 385 12.74 -0.31 54.10
N SER A 386 13.91 -0.83 53.72
CA SER A 386 15.22 -0.29 54.13
C SER A 386 16.30 -0.59 53.08
N VAL A 387 17.33 0.25 52.99
CA VAL A 387 18.44 0.13 52.03
C VAL A 387 19.76 0.09 52.79
N LEU A 388 20.63 -0.88 52.49
CA LEU A 388 21.99 -0.91 53.03
C LEU A 388 22.81 0.23 52.42
N LEU A 389 23.33 1.12 53.26
CA LEU A 389 24.06 2.33 52.86
C LEU A 389 25.56 2.21 53.06
N ALA A 390 25.98 1.59 54.15
CA ALA A 390 27.39 1.36 54.45
C ALA A 390 27.53 0.11 55.32
N GLN A 391 28.67 -0.56 55.24
CA GLN A 391 29.07 -1.61 56.18
C GLN A 391 30.59 -1.67 56.28
N GLY A 392 31.10 -2.17 57.40
CA GLY A 392 32.52 -2.34 57.58
C GLY A 392 32.90 -3.14 58.81
N THR A 393 34.18 -3.44 58.91
CA THR A 393 34.81 -4.07 60.07
C THR A 393 35.74 -3.05 60.71
N LEU A 394 35.76 -3.03 62.03
CA LEU A 394 36.65 -2.25 62.86
C LEU A 394 37.73 -3.16 63.44
N ALA A 395 38.93 -2.63 63.56
CA ALA A 395 40.04 -3.25 64.26
C ALA A 395 40.89 -2.14 64.89
N ASN A 396 41.05 -2.18 66.21
CA ASN A 396 41.82 -1.20 66.98
C ASN A 396 41.45 0.26 66.66
N ALA A 397 40.16 0.60 66.69
CA ALA A 397 39.66 1.93 66.35
C ALA A 397 39.24 2.70 67.62
N ALA A 398 39.64 3.96 67.76
CA ALA A 398 39.23 4.77 68.92
C ALA A 398 37.72 5.05 68.93
N THR A 399 37.13 5.28 67.76
CA THR A 399 35.71 5.52 67.57
C THR A 399 35.21 4.88 66.28
N LEU A 400 33.90 4.64 66.21
CA LEU A 400 33.18 4.41 64.96
C LEU A 400 32.36 5.65 64.66
N ASP A 401 32.74 6.38 63.62
CA ASP A 401 32.03 7.57 63.16
C ASP A 401 31.30 7.24 61.86
N ILE A 402 29.99 7.48 61.84
CA ILE A 402 29.11 7.20 60.71
C ILE A 402 28.46 8.49 60.26
N VAL A 403 28.83 8.96 59.06
CA VAL A 403 28.17 10.09 58.39
C VAL A 403 26.86 9.59 57.78
N LEU A 404 25.77 10.30 58.07
CA LEU A 404 24.41 9.95 57.65
C LEU A 404 24.08 10.69 56.33
N PRO A 405 23.77 9.97 55.25
CA PRO A 405 23.41 10.60 53.99
C PRO A 405 22.03 11.28 54.08
N SER A 406 21.80 12.35 53.32
CA SER A 406 20.48 12.98 53.24
C SER A 406 19.44 12.09 52.54
N GLY A 407 18.14 12.35 52.75
CA GLY A 407 17.06 11.78 51.94
C GLY A 407 16.38 10.53 52.52
N TYR A 408 16.67 10.18 53.77
CA TYR A 408 16.02 9.07 54.48
C TYR A 408 15.20 9.60 55.66
N ARG A 409 14.08 8.93 55.97
CA ARG A 409 13.20 9.25 57.10
C ARG A 409 13.78 8.80 58.44
N GLY A 410 14.78 7.93 58.41
CA GLY A 410 15.51 7.45 59.57
C GLY A 410 16.65 6.52 59.17
N PHE A 411 17.42 6.10 60.17
CA PHE A 411 18.54 5.18 60.02
C PHE A 411 18.50 4.09 61.07
N VAL A 412 18.96 2.90 60.69
CA VAL A 412 19.23 1.80 61.60
C VAL A 412 20.70 1.44 61.50
N VAL A 413 21.41 1.52 62.62
CA VAL A 413 22.78 1.06 62.76
C VAL A 413 22.76 -0.29 63.44
N HIS A 414 23.27 -1.32 62.78
CA HIS A 414 23.56 -2.61 63.40
C HIS A 414 25.01 -2.62 63.83
N LEU A 415 25.26 -2.95 65.09
CA LEU A 415 26.59 -3.28 65.58
C LEU A 415 26.61 -4.77 65.95
N ALA A 416 27.69 -5.45 65.61
CA ALA A 416 27.88 -6.85 65.93
C ALA A 416 29.32 -7.09 66.38
N ALA A 417 29.48 -7.90 67.42
CA ALA A 417 30.77 -8.20 68.04
C ALA A 417 31.55 -6.92 68.41
N PHE A 418 30.84 -5.86 68.82
CA PHE A 418 31.48 -4.58 69.10
C PHE A 418 32.17 -4.66 70.45
N ARG A 419 33.47 -5.00 70.43
CA ARG A 419 34.21 -5.47 71.59
C ARG A 419 35.23 -4.43 72.05
N PRO A 420 35.30 -4.12 73.35
CA PRO A 420 36.31 -3.21 73.86
C PRO A 420 37.68 -3.87 74.01
N MET A 421 38.74 -3.05 74.03
CA MET A 421 40.09 -3.52 74.33
C MET A 421 40.31 -3.79 75.82
N THR A 422 39.67 -2.98 76.67
CA THR A 422 39.74 -3.08 78.13
C THR A 422 38.44 -3.64 78.68
N ASP A 423 38.56 -4.49 79.69
CA ASP A 423 37.43 -5.14 80.34
C ASP A 423 36.60 -4.16 81.18
N GLY A 424 35.30 -4.38 81.25
CA GLY A 424 34.39 -3.60 82.10
C GLY A 424 34.23 -2.14 81.67
N VAL A 425 34.02 -1.91 80.37
CA VAL A 425 33.80 -0.55 79.83
C VAL A 425 32.39 -0.38 79.27
N ASP A 426 31.98 0.89 79.17
CA ASP A 426 30.65 1.27 78.69
C ASP A 426 30.66 1.73 77.25
N LEU A 427 29.62 1.38 76.49
CA LEU A 427 29.42 1.83 75.12
C LEU A 427 28.59 3.11 75.10
N TYR A 428 29.06 4.11 74.36
CA TYR A 428 28.42 5.41 74.26
C TYR A 428 28.12 5.80 72.81
N CYS A 429 27.11 6.66 72.65
CA CYS A 429 26.78 7.32 71.40
C CYS A 429 26.79 8.86 71.55
N ARG A 430 27.30 9.55 70.51
CA ARG A 430 27.21 11.00 70.33
C ARG A 430 26.65 11.35 68.96
N PHE A 431 26.02 12.51 68.87
CA PHE A 431 25.50 13.13 67.65
C PHE A 431 26.44 14.23 67.15
N SER A 432 26.30 14.54 65.87
CA SER A 432 26.99 15.62 65.16
C SER A 432 25.99 16.38 64.30
N THR A 433 26.30 17.64 64.02
CA THR A 433 25.55 18.55 63.14
C THR A 433 26.40 19.07 61.98
N ASP A 434 27.62 18.54 61.81
CA ASP A 434 28.62 19.03 60.85
C ASP A 434 29.25 17.93 60.00
N GLY A 435 28.49 16.85 59.76
CA GLY A 435 28.91 15.71 58.96
C GLY A 435 30.02 14.89 59.63
N GLY A 436 30.10 14.93 60.97
CA GLY A 436 31.08 14.17 61.76
C GLY A 436 32.43 14.85 61.94
N ALA A 437 32.57 16.13 61.61
CA ALA A 437 33.79 16.88 61.89
C ALA A 437 33.96 17.14 63.40
N SER A 438 32.87 17.34 64.12
CA SER A 438 32.81 17.41 65.58
C SER A 438 31.59 16.67 66.13
N PHE A 439 31.65 16.33 67.41
CA PHE A 439 30.58 15.59 68.09
C PHE A 439 30.24 16.26 69.40
N ASP A 440 28.95 16.46 69.64
CA ASP A 440 28.43 17.06 70.84
C ASP A 440 28.83 16.23 72.07
N ALA A 441 29.39 16.88 73.08
CA ALA A 441 29.92 16.23 74.28
C ALA A 441 29.18 16.63 75.57
N SER A 442 27.98 17.21 75.45
CA SER A 442 27.10 17.62 76.56
C SER A 442 25.65 17.76 76.10
N GLY A 443 24.72 17.78 77.06
CA GLY A 443 23.30 18.00 76.81
C GLY A 443 22.54 16.76 76.32
N TYR A 444 22.95 15.56 76.76
CA TYR A 444 22.24 14.33 76.46
C TYR A 444 21.44 13.82 77.66
N ASN A 445 20.30 13.22 77.36
CA ASN A 445 19.54 12.42 78.33
C ASN A 445 19.44 10.99 77.82
N TYR A 446 19.41 10.03 78.72
CA TYR A 446 19.18 8.63 78.37
C TYR A 446 18.41 7.88 79.45
N ALA A 447 17.76 6.81 79.03
CA ALA A 447 17.15 5.82 79.91
C ALA A 447 17.39 4.43 79.34
N VAL A 448 17.90 3.52 80.17
CA VAL A 448 18.25 2.14 79.80
C VAL A 448 17.65 1.19 80.81
N GLN A 449 16.99 0.15 80.31
CA GLN A 449 16.55 -0.99 81.08
C GLN A 449 17.24 -2.24 80.55
N GLY A 450 17.52 -3.21 81.42
CA GLY A 450 18.01 -4.50 80.99
C GLY A 450 17.75 -5.60 82.01
N VAL A 451 18.09 -6.81 81.62
CA VAL A 451 17.94 -8.03 82.40
C VAL A 451 19.18 -8.88 82.18
N ASN A 452 19.73 -9.41 83.26
CA ASN A 452 20.82 -10.40 83.24
C ASN A 452 20.27 -11.83 83.34
N ASP A 453 21.11 -12.82 83.03
CA ASP A 453 20.77 -14.25 83.06
C ASP A 453 20.38 -14.80 84.46
N THR A 454 20.72 -14.06 85.51
CA THR A 454 20.25 -14.26 86.89
C THR A 454 19.14 -13.26 87.17
N PRO A 455 17.86 -13.57 86.85
CA PRO A 455 16.83 -12.59 86.53
C PRO A 455 16.74 -11.39 87.48
N GLY A 456 17.50 -10.35 87.17
CA GLY A 456 17.58 -9.09 87.90
C GLY A 456 17.25 -7.95 86.96
N ALA A 457 16.26 -7.13 87.34
CA ALA A 457 15.93 -5.93 86.57
C ALA A 457 17.01 -4.86 86.81
N LEU A 458 17.68 -4.46 85.75
CA LEU A 458 18.67 -3.38 85.74
C LEU A 458 18.02 -2.14 85.12
N THR A 459 18.16 -0.99 85.79
CA THR A 459 17.70 0.30 85.24
C THR A 459 18.72 1.38 85.52
N THR A 460 18.91 2.27 84.56
CA THR A 460 19.77 3.45 84.70
C THR A 460 19.26 4.57 83.80
N GLY A 461 19.60 5.81 84.15
CA GLY A 461 19.23 6.96 83.35
C GLY A 461 19.99 8.21 83.79
N SER A 462 20.04 9.19 82.90
CA SER A 462 20.62 10.50 83.18
C SER A 462 19.81 11.59 82.49
N GLY A 463 19.63 12.71 83.19
CA GLY A 463 19.04 13.95 82.65
C GLY A 463 20.08 15.04 82.36
N SER A 464 21.37 14.72 82.40
CA SER A 464 22.46 15.64 82.08
C SER A 464 23.75 14.84 81.87
N ALA A 465 23.89 14.24 80.69
CA ALA A 465 25.03 13.43 80.29
C ALA A 465 25.85 14.08 79.18
N ALA A 466 27.11 13.67 79.08
CA ALA A 466 28.00 14.02 77.98
C ALA A 466 27.70 13.22 76.70
N GLN A 467 27.01 12.08 76.84
CA GLN A 467 26.81 11.05 75.82
C GLN A 467 25.58 10.19 76.17
N ILE A 468 25.07 9.44 75.20
CA ILE A 468 24.01 8.44 75.42
C ILE A 468 24.66 7.11 75.76
N LEU A 469 24.30 6.52 76.90
CA LEU A 469 24.76 5.20 77.31
C LEU A 469 24.01 4.08 76.58
N LEU A 470 24.74 3.12 76.03
CA LEU A 470 24.26 1.95 75.30
C LEU A 470 24.62 0.62 76.00
N SER A 471 24.92 0.66 77.30
CA SER A 471 25.26 -0.48 78.15
C SER A 471 24.77 -0.25 79.58
N MET A 472 25.11 -1.15 80.51
CA MET A 472 24.88 -0.98 81.94
C MET A 472 26.19 -0.55 82.63
N PRO A 473 26.21 0.58 83.35
CA PRO A 473 27.44 1.20 83.86
C PRO A 473 27.81 0.71 85.26
N ALA A 474 27.03 -0.21 85.82
CA ALA A 474 27.28 -0.74 87.15
C ALA A 474 28.44 -1.75 87.08
N ALA A 475 29.33 -1.72 88.08
CA ALA A 475 30.43 -2.67 88.16
C ALA A 475 29.94 -4.12 87.97
N ASN A 476 30.70 -4.88 87.17
CA ASN A 476 30.41 -6.23 86.71
C ASN A 476 29.29 -6.36 85.67
N ASN A 477 28.44 -5.35 85.46
CA ASN A 477 27.41 -5.36 84.40
C ASN A 477 27.89 -4.67 83.10
N GLN A 478 29.13 -4.22 83.05
CA GLN A 478 29.69 -3.51 81.91
C GLN A 478 30.14 -4.50 80.84
N ILE A 479 30.47 -4.02 79.63
CA ILE A 479 30.79 -4.90 78.51
C ILE A 479 32.13 -5.58 78.77
N GLY A 480 32.14 -6.91 78.63
CA GLY A 480 33.35 -7.72 78.74
C GLY A 480 34.24 -7.65 77.49
N ASN A 481 35.53 -7.98 77.64
CA ASN A 481 36.52 -7.91 76.56
C ASN A 481 37.04 -9.26 76.02
N ASP A 482 36.55 -10.40 76.50
CA ASP A 482 37.00 -11.71 76.01
C ASP A 482 36.59 -11.96 74.54
N ALA A 483 37.26 -12.90 73.87
CA ALA A 483 37.12 -13.11 72.43
C ALA A 483 35.69 -13.49 71.94
N ALA A 484 34.82 -13.96 72.83
CA ALA A 484 33.42 -14.30 72.54
C ALA A 484 32.43 -13.22 73.00
N GLU A 485 32.93 -12.11 73.58
CA GLU A 485 32.13 -11.05 74.17
C GLU A 485 32.00 -9.85 73.20
N GLY A 486 31.37 -8.78 73.69
CA GLY A 486 31.09 -7.58 72.92
C GLY A 486 29.60 -7.32 72.72
N TRP A 487 29.30 -6.15 72.20
CA TRP A 487 27.94 -5.63 72.05
C TRP A 487 27.34 -5.98 70.69
N TYR A 488 26.08 -6.42 70.73
CA TYR A 488 25.27 -6.75 69.57
C TYR A 488 23.93 -6.03 69.68
N GLY A 489 23.46 -5.46 68.58
CA GLY A 489 22.14 -4.84 68.61
C GLY A 489 21.91 -3.85 67.48
N MET A 490 20.75 -3.21 67.56
CA MET A 490 20.30 -2.21 66.62
C MET A 490 20.07 -0.88 67.33
N ILE A 491 20.51 0.20 66.69
CA ILE A 491 20.27 1.58 67.11
C ILE A 491 19.49 2.28 66.00
N THR A 492 18.31 2.77 66.32
CA THR A 492 17.40 3.44 65.39
C THR A 492 17.36 4.92 65.68
N LEU A 493 17.66 5.74 64.67
CA LEU A 493 17.49 7.19 64.65
C LEU A 493 16.35 7.53 63.69
N LEU A 494 15.34 8.25 64.16
CA LEU A 494 14.21 8.68 63.32
C LEU A 494 14.22 10.18 63.16
N ASP A 495 13.81 10.64 61.97
CA ASP A 495 13.71 12.06 61.61
C ASP A 495 15.01 12.88 61.84
N PRO A 496 16.18 12.41 61.37
CA PRO A 496 17.48 13.03 61.64
C PRO A 496 17.65 14.43 61.02
N ALA A 497 16.89 14.75 59.98
CA ALA A 497 16.98 16.06 59.31
C ALA A 497 16.20 17.17 60.05
N ASN A 498 15.39 16.81 61.05
CA ASN A 498 14.52 17.74 61.73
C ASN A 498 15.26 18.61 62.75
N ALA A 499 15.64 19.82 62.33
CA ALA A 499 16.29 20.80 63.20
C ALA A 499 15.36 21.47 64.22
N ALA A 500 14.04 21.24 64.17
CA ALA A 500 13.07 21.82 65.10
C ALA A 500 12.75 20.91 66.29
N ALA A 501 13.12 19.63 66.24
CA ALA A 501 12.96 18.67 67.31
C ALA A 501 14.31 18.29 67.94
N TRP A 502 14.25 17.70 69.12
CA TRP A 502 15.41 17.03 69.72
C TRP A 502 15.63 15.68 69.05
N SER A 503 16.84 15.45 68.55
CA SER A 503 17.24 14.16 68.00
C SER A 503 17.15 13.07 69.06
N ARG A 504 16.66 11.88 68.67
CA ARG A 504 16.49 10.74 69.57
C ARG A 504 16.93 9.46 68.90
N ILE A 505 17.54 8.58 69.69
CA ILE A 505 17.76 7.20 69.32
C ILE A 505 16.97 6.26 70.22
N LEU A 506 16.55 5.14 69.65
CA LEU A 506 16.08 3.96 70.36
C LEU A 506 17.06 2.84 70.09
N PHE A 507 17.31 1.99 71.07
CA PHE A 507 18.21 0.86 70.89
C PHE A 507 17.71 -0.38 71.62
N ASP A 508 18.00 -1.53 71.01
CA ASP A 508 17.75 -2.86 71.55
C ASP A 508 19.01 -3.68 71.28
N GLY A 509 19.58 -4.27 72.32
CA GLY A 509 20.87 -4.95 72.22
C GLY A 509 21.13 -5.93 73.33
N ALA A 510 22.24 -6.65 73.20
CA ALA A 510 22.73 -7.57 74.20
C ALA A 510 24.26 -7.64 74.15
N TYR A 511 24.85 -7.98 75.29
CA TYR A 511 26.29 -8.20 75.41
C TYR A 511 26.56 -9.16 76.56
N VAL A 512 27.78 -9.68 76.60
CA VAL A 512 28.28 -10.46 77.74
C VAL A 512 29.01 -9.52 78.68
N SER A 513 28.66 -9.60 79.96
CA SER A 513 29.12 -8.72 81.02
C SER A 513 30.52 -9.10 81.54
N ASN A 514 31.25 -8.16 82.13
CA ASN A 514 32.54 -8.39 82.78
C ASN A 514 32.47 -9.07 84.17
N TYR A 515 31.41 -9.81 84.47
CA TYR A 515 31.33 -10.60 85.71
C TYR A 515 32.42 -11.70 85.71
N THR A 516 32.91 -12.06 86.91
CA THR A 516 33.78 -13.24 87.10
C THR A 516 33.15 -14.53 86.57
N THR A 517 31.82 -14.60 86.54
CA THR A 517 31.06 -15.57 85.76
C THR A 517 30.25 -14.77 84.74
N PRO A 518 30.70 -14.68 83.48
CA PRO A 518 30.12 -13.78 82.50
C PRO A 518 28.62 -14.02 82.31
N GLN A 519 27.83 -12.96 82.44
CA GLN A 519 26.38 -12.99 82.29
C GLN A 519 25.97 -12.40 80.95
N THR A 520 24.95 -12.96 80.32
CA THR A 520 24.30 -12.30 79.17
C THR A 520 23.37 -11.21 79.67
N ILE A 521 23.58 -9.97 79.22
CA ILE A 521 22.72 -8.84 79.54
C ILE A 521 21.98 -8.44 78.27
N SER A 522 20.65 -8.47 78.31
CA SER A 522 19.80 -7.85 77.29
C SER A 522 19.40 -6.46 77.75
N ILE A 523 19.47 -5.48 76.85
CA ILE A 523 19.14 -4.09 77.12
C ILE A 523 18.18 -3.52 76.09
N ARG A 524 17.35 -2.59 76.53
CA ARG A 524 16.59 -1.68 75.68
C ARG A 524 16.67 -0.30 76.28
N GLY A 525 16.82 0.71 75.44
CA GLY A 525 16.84 2.08 75.93
C GLY A 525 16.57 3.11 74.86
N SER A 526 16.63 4.35 75.30
CA SER A 526 16.55 5.51 74.43
C SER A 526 17.49 6.59 74.93
N GLY A 527 17.87 7.48 74.03
CA GLY A 527 18.57 8.70 74.39
C GLY A 527 18.20 9.83 73.47
N GLN A 528 18.36 11.05 73.96
CA GLN A 528 18.05 12.26 73.21
C GLN A 528 19.09 13.34 73.48
N ARG A 529 19.18 14.29 72.55
CA ARG A 529 19.97 15.51 72.70
C ARG A 529 19.05 16.69 72.96
N GLU A 530 19.26 17.40 74.07
CA GLU A 530 18.49 18.58 74.49
C GLU A 530 18.91 19.85 73.73
N ALA A 531 18.91 19.77 72.41
CA ALA A 531 19.15 20.89 71.51
C ALA A 531 18.28 20.70 70.27
N THR A 532 17.67 21.79 69.78
CA THR A 532 16.98 21.79 68.48
C THR A 532 18.03 21.80 67.39
N GLN A 533 18.29 20.62 66.82
CA GLN A 533 19.34 20.43 65.82
C GLN A 533 19.02 19.24 64.93
N ASN A 534 19.60 19.25 63.72
CA ASN A 534 19.67 18.04 62.90
C ASN A 534 20.70 17.06 63.48
N THR A 535 20.76 15.85 62.94
CA THR A 535 21.84 14.89 63.22
C THR A 535 22.29 14.27 61.92
N ASP A 536 23.51 14.58 61.52
CA ASP A 536 24.10 14.17 60.25
C ASP A 536 25.32 13.25 60.41
N ALA A 537 25.76 12.99 61.65
CA ALA A 537 26.63 11.86 61.95
C ALA A 537 26.40 11.30 63.37
N LEU A 538 26.75 10.03 63.54
CA LEU A 538 26.76 9.30 64.81
C LEU A 538 28.18 8.84 65.14
N ARG A 539 28.59 8.96 66.40
CA ARG A 539 29.84 8.41 66.91
C ARG A 539 29.56 7.38 67.99
N PHE A 540 30.16 6.21 67.86
CA PHE A 540 30.19 5.17 68.89
C PHE A 540 31.60 5.03 69.45
N LEU A 541 31.71 4.92 70.77
CA LEU A 541 32.98 4.80 71.47
C LEU A 541 32.82 4.10 72.81
N PHE A 542 33.91 3.55 73.33
CA PHE A 542 33.95 3.02 74.69
C PHE A 542 34.35 4.09 75.72
N SER A 543 34.00 3.84 76.99
CA SER A 543 34.37 4.69 78.13
C SER A 543 35.89 4.80 78.34
N ALA A 544 36.64 3.80 77.88
CA ALA A 544 38.09 3.74 77.91
C ALA A 544 38.62 2.93 76.72
N ASP A 545 39.83 3.29 76.27
CA ASP A 545 40.59 2.64 75.20
C ASP A 545 39.84 2.48 73.87
N ASN A 546 40.40 1.66 72.98
CA ASN A 546 39.89 1.47 71.62
C ASN A 546 38.87 0.33 71.54
N ILE A 547 38.08 0.38 70.48
CA ILE A 547 37.31 -0.75 69.95
C ILE A 547 38.32 -1.78 69.42
N ALA A 548 38.40 -2.94 70.07
CA ALA A 548 39.33 -3.99 69.70
C ALA A 548 38.97 -4.57 68.34
N ASP A 549 37.71 -4.97 68.17
CA ASP A 549 37.11 -5.35 66.91
C ASP A 549 35.59 -5.13 66.94
N GLY A 550 34.98 -5.18 65.76
CA GLY A 550 33.53 -5.09 65.62
C GLY A 550 33.11 -4.97 64.16
N LYS A 551 31.83 -5.20 63.88
CA LYS A 551 31.24 -5.00 62.56
C LYS A 551 30.09 -4.03 62.68
N TYR A 552 29.89 -3.21 61.65
CA TYR A 552 28.75 -2.32 61.56
C TYR A 552 28.08 -2.41 60.19
N ALA A 553 26.77 -2.15 60.18
CA ALA A 553 26.01 -1.89 58.97
C ALA A 553 25.03 -0.74 59.22
N LEU A 554 24.98 0.21 58.29
CA LEU A 554 24.05 1.34 58.27
C LEU A 554 22.97 1.07 57.22
N TYR A 555 21.71 1.14 57.65
CA TYR A 555 20.54 1.06 56.77
C TYR A 555 19.77 2.38 56.80
N GLY A 556 19.36 2.86 55.63
CA GLY A 556 18.45 3.99 55.47
C GLY A 556 17.01 3.51 55.40
N LEU A 557 16.10 4.22 56.08
CA LEU A 557 14.66 3.98 56.05
C LEU A 557 14.02 4.98 55.06
N LEU A 558 13.33 4.46 54.04
CA LEU A 558 12.71 5.26 52.97
C LEU A 558 11.34 5.84 53.36
#